data_AF-A0A973TXQ2-F1
#
_entry.id   AF-A0A973TXQ2-F1
#
_cell.length_a   1.000
_cell.length_b   1.000
_cell.length_c   1.000
_cell.angle_alpha   90.00
_cell.angle_beta   90.00
_cell.angle_gamma   90.00
#
_symmetry.space_group_name_H-M   'P 1'
#
loop_
_entity.id
_entity.type
_entity.pdbx_description
1 polymer ?
#
loop_
_entity_poly.entity_id
_entity_poly.type
_entity_poly.pdbx_seq_one_letter_code
_entity_poly.pdbx_strand_id
1 'polypeptide(L)' 'MIDPRRLRVLRALADHGTVTAAAQALHLTPSAVSQQLAALESEVGHELLRRRGG' A
#
# COMPACT_ATOMS: atom_id res chain seq x y z
N MET A 1 -15.23 -7.05 -2.55
CA MET A 1 -15.35 -7.09 -1.08
C MET A 1 -13.95 -6.83 -0.57
N ILE A 2 -13.75 -5.69 0.09
CA ILE A 2 -12.41 -5.15 0.35
C ILE A 2 -11.60 -6.14 1.20
N ASP A 3 -10.44 -6.57 0.70
CA ASP A 3 -9.52 -7.47 1.41
C ASP A 3 -8.83 -6.74 2.58
N PRO A 4 -9.02 -7.17 3.85
CA PRO A 4 -8.39 -6.54 5.01
C PRO A 4 -6.85 -6.49 4.96
N ARG A 5 -6.21 -7.41 4.22
CA ARG A 5 -4.74 -7.38 4.04
C ARG A 5 -4.29 -6.14 3.28
N ARG A 6 -5.05 -5.73 2.27
CA ARG A 6 -4.74 -4.53 1.48
C ARG A 6 -4.90 -3.26 2.31
N LEU A 7 -5.93 -3.21 3.17
CA LEU A 7 -6.10 -2.12 4.13
C LEU A 7 -4.94 -2.05 5.14
N ARG A 8 -4.41 -3.21 5.58
CA ARG A 8 -3.23 -3.26 6.45
C ARG A 8 -1.99 -2.69 5.76
N VAL A 9 -1.80 -2.95 4.47
CA VAL A 9 -0.72 -2.34 3.68
C VAL A 9 -0.90 -0.83 3.53
N LEU A 10 -2.11 -0.36 3.24
CA LEU A 10 -2.41 1.08 3.16
C LEU A 10 -2.08 1.79 4.47
N ARG A 11 -2.51 1.22 5.60
CA ARG A 11 -2.20 1.75 6.92
C ARG A 11 -0.69 1.77 7.19
N ALA A 12 0.02 0.69 6.91
CA ALA A 12 1.47 0.65 7.10
C ALA A 12 2.19 1.70 6.24
N LEU A 13 1.72 1.95 5.02
CA LEU A 13 2.27 3.02 4.19
C LEU A 13 2.02 4.40 4.80
N ALA A 14 0.84 4.64 5.38
CA ALA A 14 0.54 5.89 6.09
C ALA A 14 1.40 6.06 7.36
N ASP A 15 1.61 4.99 8.12
CA ASP A 15 2.37 5.00 9.37
C ASP A 15 3.90 5.16 9.12
N HIS A 16 4.42 4.58 8.04
CA HIS A 16 5.87 4.54 7.75
C HIS A 16 6.33 5.47 6.60
N GLY A 17 5.40 6.08 5.87
CA GLY A 17 5.66 7.12 4.86
C GLY A 17 6.25 6.64 3.52
N THR A 18 6.90 5.47 3.47
CA THR A 18 7.48 4.93 2.23
C THR A 18 7.11 3.46 2.02
N VAL A 19 7.06 3.04 0.75
CA VAL A 19 6.80 1.64 0.36
C VAL A 19 7.85 0.70 0.96
N THR A 20 9.13 1.10 0.95
CA THR A 20 10.22 0.30 1.51
C THR A 20 10.08 0.13 3.02
N ALA A 21 9.79 1.21 3.77
CA ALA A 21 9.62 1.13 5.22
C ALA A 21 8.37 0.32 5.61
N ALA A 22 7.26 0.49 4.89
CA ALA A 22 6.05 -0.32 5.09
C ALA A 22 6.29 -1.81 4.81
N ALA A 23 7.06 -2.13 3.76
CA ALA A 23 7.43 -3.50 3.43
C ALA A 23 8.27 -4.15 4.54
N GLN A 24 9.25 -3.42 5.09
CA GLN A 24 10.05 -3.88 6.23
C GLN A 24 9.17 -4.14 7.46
N ALA A 25 8.27 -3.22 7.79
CA ALA A 25 7.38 -3.36 8.96
C ALA A 25 6.39 -4.52 8.85
N LEU A 26 6.01 -4.90 7.63
CA LEU A 26 5.08 -6.01 7.37
C LEU A 26 5.77 -7.32 7.00
N HIS A 27 7.10 -7.38 6.97
CA HIS A 27 7.87 -8.53 6.48
C HIS A 27 7.48 -8.95 5.05
N LEU A 28 7.25 -7.95 4.18
CA LEU A 28 6.92 -8.10 2.77
C LEU A 28 8.03 -7.55 1.89
N THR A 29 7.98 -7.86 0.60
CA THR A 29 8.80 -7.17 -0.40
C THR A 29 8.16 -5.83 -0.78
N PRO A 30 8.94 -4.81 -1.18
CA PRO A 30 8.40 -3.56 -1.72
C PRO A 30 7.44 -3.77 -2.89
N SER A 31 7.71 -4.75 -3.76
CA SER A 31 6.82 -5.08 -4.88
C SER A 31 5.48 -5.67 -4.45
N ALA A 32 5.45 -6.47 -3.37
CA ALA A 32 4.22 -7.00 -2.82
C ALA A 32 3.35 -5.88 -2.22
N VAL A 33 3.97 -4.93 -1.52
CA VAL A 33 3.29 -3.73 -1.01
C VAL A 33 2.68 -2.92 -2.15
N SER A 34 3.46 -2.59 -3.18
CA SER A 34 2.96 -1.83 -4.35
C SER A 34 1.80 -2.53 -5.05
N GLN A 35 1.88 -3.85 -5.23
CA GLN A 35 0.80 -4.63 -5.87
C GLN A 35 -0.49 -4.63 -5.03
N GLN A 36 -0.38 -4.79 -3.70
CA GLN A 36 -1.56 -4.76 -2.83
C GLN A 36 -2.25 -3.39 -2.81
N LEU A 37 -1.47 -2.31 -2.88
CA LEU A 37 -1.99 -0.94 -2.98
C LEU A 37 -2.68 -0.70 -4.32
N ALA A 38 -2.05 -1.09 -5.44
CA ALA A 38 -2.66 -0.97 -6.76
C ALA A 38 -3.96 -1.79 -6.88
N ALA A 39 -3.98 -3.00 -6.32
CA ALA A 39 -5.17 -3.82 -6.26
C ALA A 39 -6.28 -3.18 -5.42
N LEU A 40 -5.92 -2.47 -4.34
CA LEU A 40 -6.88 -1.74 -3.52
C LEU A 40 -7.49 -0.56 -4.28
N GLU A 41 -6.67 0.25 -4.93
CA GLU A 41 -7.12 1.37 -5.77
C GLU A 41 -8.07 0.89 -6.88
N SER A 42 -7.75 -0.23 -7.52
CA SER A 42 -8.63 -0.83 -8.54
C SER A 42 -9.94 -1.36 -7.94
N GLU A 43 -9.94 -1.91 -6.74
CA GLU A 43 -11.15 -2.43 -6.10
C GLU A 43 -12.09 -1.30 -5.64
N VAL A 44 -11.53 -0.19 -5.14
CA VAL A 44 -12.33 0.98 -4.71
C VAL A 44 -12.67 1.91 -5.87
N GLY A 45 -12.02 1.76 -7.03
CA GLY A 45 -12.22 2.59 -8.22
C GLY A 45 -11.70 4.03 -8.08
N HIS A 46 -10.79 4.27 -7.14
CA HIS A 46 -10.26 5.61 -6.83
C HIS A 46 -8.76 5.52 -6.53
N GLU A 47 -8.02 6.57 -6.90
CA GLU A 47 -6.64 6.74 -6.44
C GLU A 47 -6.64 7.02 -4.93
N LEU A 48 -5.88 6.23 -4.19
CA LEU A 48 -5.73 6.36 -2.74
C LEU A 48 -4.37 6.97 -2.38
N LEU A 49 -3.40 6.87 -3.29
CA LEU A 49 -2.04 7.33 -3.07
C LEU A 49 -1.68 8.41 -4.08
N ARG A 50 -1.14 9.52 -3.58
CA ARG A 50 -0.47 10.51 -4.43
C ARG A 50 1.01 10.20 -4.47
N ARG A 51 1.56 9.89 -5.65
CA ARG A 51 3.01 9.77 -5.82
C ARG A 51 3.65 11.11 -5.54
N ARG A 52 4.40 11.22 -4.44
CA ARG A 52 5.38 12.29 -4.27
C ARG A 52 6.65 11.87 -5.01
N GLY A 53 6.70 12.21 -6.28
CA GLY A 53 7.90 12.14 -7.12
C GLY A 53 8.29 13.55 -7.53
N GLY A 54 9.40 14.02 -6.99
CA GLY A 54 10.01 15.34 -7.15
C GLY A 54 11.19 15.43 -6.21
#